data_AF-A0A1D7TWA6-F1
#
_entry.id   AF-A0A1D7TWA6-F1
#
_cell.length_a   1.000
_cell.length_b   1.000
_cell.length_c   1.000
_cell.angle_alpha   90.00
_cell.angle_beta   90.00
_cell.angle_gamma   90.00
#
_symmetry.space_group_name_H-M   'P 1'
#
loop_
_entity.id
_entity.type
_entity.pdbx_description
1 polymer ?
#
loop_
_entity_poly.entity_id
_entity_poly.type
_entity_poly.pdbx_seq_one_letter_code
_entity_poly.pdbx_strand_id
1 'polypeptide(L)'
;MNSVEELIKRKIPLKIATGHQDDDDTTGFLFEEVMKAYGVSLAEMRSWGAKIEPYAWAGPALRGMLAGKADSIFHEATVIANPLWKRLNEQKPMRVFSIRQDVIDAMAKFGFRKYDKIIAKGSYPGVIDDVVTIDYSDWVIVGDAAMSDDLAYKIVKGAAENAAAFNRQDPSIKPEESGELGNLNADPKLMWKNIGVPLHPGAERYYKETGADALTVA
;
A
#
# COMPACT_ATOMS: atom_id res chain seq x y z
N MET A 1 -19.31 -6.48 -13.32
CA MET A 1 -18.00 -5.81 -13.36
C MET A 1 -17.02 -6.73 -12.66
N ASN A 2 -16.07 -7.28 -13.41
CA ASN A 2 -15.21 -8.36 -12.94
C ASN A 2 -13.72 -8.02 -12.93
N SER A 3 -13.29 -6.94 -13.60
CA SER A 3 -11.89 -6.53 -13.63
C SER A 3 -11.71 -5.05 -13.98
N VAL A 4 -10.47 -4.55 -13.83
CA VAL A 4 -10.10 -3.18 -14.22
C VAL A 4 -10.21 -2.99 -15.73
N GLU A 5 -9.88 -3.99 -16.53
CA GLU A 5 -10.01 -3.94 -17.99
C GLU A 5 -11.46 -3.79 -18.44
N GLU A 6 -12.40 -4.46 -17.76
CA GLU A 6 -13.82 -4.31 -18.06
C GLU A 6 -14.29 -2.88 -17.74
N LEU A 7 -13.80 -2.26 -16.66
CA LEU A 7 -14.08 -0.85 -16.32
C LEU A 7 -13.60 0.10 -17.42
N ILE A 8 -12.36 -0.09 -17.90
CA ILE A 8 -11.74 0.72 -18.94
C ILE A 8 -12.46 0.52 -20.28
N LYS A 9 -12.68 -0.74 -20.70
CA LYS A 9 -13.34 -1.08 -21.97
C LYS A 9 -14.76 -0.51 -22.04
N ARG A 10 -15.48 -0.51 -20.93
CA ARG A 10 -16.84 0.02 -20.82
C ARG A 10 -16.88 1.53 -20.56
N LYS A 11 -15.73 2.18 -20.36
CA LYS A 11 -15.61 3.62 -20.09
C LYS A 11 -16.50 4.08 -18.94
N ILE A 12 -16.47 3.33 -17.84
CA ILE A 12 -17.29 3.66 -16.66
C ILE A 12 -16.80 4.98 -16.04
N PRO A 13 -17.68 5.99 -15.83
CA PRO A 13 -17.31 7.30 -15.28
C PRO A 13 -17.17 7.25 -13.75
N LEU A 14 -16.18 6.51 -13.25
CA LEU A 14 -15.95 6.36 -11.82
C LEU A 14 -15.49 7.67 -11.15
N LYS A 15 -15.91 7.86 -9.90
CA LYS A 15 -15.31 8.82 -8.98
C LYS A 15 -14.33 8.07 -8.06
N ILE A 16 -13.05 8.26 -8.30
CA ILE A 16 -11.97 7.43 -7.78
C ILE A 16 -11.31 8.16 -6.62
N ALA A 17 -11.45 7.61 -5.41
CA ALA A 17 -10.67 8.04 -4.27
C ALA A 17 -9.23 7.49 -4.40
N THR A 18 -8.23 8.37 -4.47
CA THR A 18 -6.80 8.01 -4.50
C THR A 18 -5.98 9.20 -4.03
N GLY A 19 -4.67 9.06 -3.93
CA GLY A 19 -3.75 10.16 -3.61
C GLY A 19 -3.81 11.34 -4.59
N HIS A 20 -3.26 12.46 -4.15
CA HIS A 20 -3.10 13.65 -4.97
C HIS A 20 -2.24 13.33 -6.21
N GLN A 21 -2.58 13.95 -7.34
CA GLN A 21 -1.85 13.74 -8.59
C GLN A 21 -0.70 14.76 -8.67
N ASP A 22 0.22 14.64 -7.72
CA ASP A 22 1.42 15.46 -7.56
C ASP A 22 2.64 14.58 -7.24
N ASP A 23 3.80 15.21 -7.10
CA ASP A 23 5.08 14.51 -6.91
C ASP A 23 5.29 14.03 -5.45
N ASP A 24 4.38 14.38 -4.53
CA ASP A 24 4.52 14.14 -3.09
C ASP A 24 3.59 13.02 -2.57
N ASP A 25 2.58 12.61 -3.35
CA ASP A 25 1.64 11.54 -2.99
C ASP A 25 1.84 10.29 -3.86
N THR A 26 2.62 9.36 -3.33
CA THR A 26 2.99 8.12 -4.01
C THR A 26 1.78 7.25 -4.41
N THR A 27 0.66 7.30 -3.69
CA THR A 27 -0.55 6.55 -4.09
C THR A 27 -1.22 7.15 -5.33
N GLY A 28 -1.18 8.48 -5.45
CA GLY A 28 -1.66 9.20 -6.63
C GLY A 28 -0.76 8.97 -7.84
N PHE A 29 0.56 9.07 -7.66
CA PHE A 29 1.56 8.71 -8.67
C PHE A 29 1.38 7.26 -9.15
N LEU A 30 1.32 6.30 -8.22
CA LEU A 30 1.20 4.88 -8.56
C LEU A 30 -0.10 4.58 -9.29
N PHE A 31 -1.21 5.21 -8.91
CA PHE A 31 -2.47 5.08 -9.63
C PHE A 31 -2.33 5.49 -11.11
N GLU A 32 -1.71 6.64 -11.37
CA GLU A 32 -1.50 7.11 -12.74
C GLU A 32 -0.66 6.12 -13.56
N GLU A 33 0.45 5.63 -13.00
CA GLU A 33 1.33 4.66 -13.67
C GLU A 33 0.67 3.31 -13.89
N VAL A 34 -0.13 2.82 -12.93
CA VAL A 34 -0.93 1.60 -13.09
C VAL A 34 -1.94 1.75 -14.24
N MET A 35 -2.66 2.86 -14.30
CA MET A 35 -3.63 3.09 -15.39
C MET A 35 -2.95 3.23 -16.75
N LYS A 36 -1.77 3.89 -16.82
CA LYS A 36 -0.95 3.92 -18.04
C LYS A 36 -0.55 2.53 -18.49
N ALA A 37 -0.14 1.66 -17.58
CA ALA A 37 0.19 0.27 -17.88
C ALA A 37 -1.04 -0.57 -18.31
N TYR A 38 -2.25 -0.19 -17.89
CA TYR A 38 -3.50 -0.71 -18.46
C TYR A 38 -3.83 -0.15 -19.85
N GLY A 39 -3.05 0.81 -20.37
CA GLY A 39 -3.22 1.41 -21.69
C GLY A 39 -4.17 2.60 -21.72
N VAL A 40 -4.37 3.31 -20.60
CA VAL A 40 -5.20 4.51 -20.54
C VAL A 40 -4.54 5.62 -19.71
N SER A 41 -4.58 6.85 -20.21
CA SER A 41 -4.20 8.04 -19.46
C SER A 41 -5.34 8.62 -18.61
N LEU A 42 -5.01 9.39 -17.57
CA LEU A 42 -6.02 10.12 -16.80
C LEU A 42 -6.83 11.11 -17.66
N ALA A 43 -6.21 11.69 -18.69
CA ALA A 43 -6.90 12.57 -19.64
C ALA A 43 -7.99 11.80 -20.42
N GLU A 44 -7.68 10.59 -20.88
CA GLU A 44 -8.66 9.72 -21.53
C GLU A 44 -9.76 9.31 -20.57
N MET A 45 -9.43 8.93 -19.33
CA MET A 45 -10.43 8.60 -18.31
C MET A 45 -11.39 9.77 -18.04
N ARG A 46 -10.85 10.99 -17.91
CA ARG A 46 -11.63 12.23 -17.73
C ARG A 46 -12.53 12.50 -18.93
N SER A 47 -12.11 12.15 -20.16
CA SER A 47 -12.90 12.36 -21.37
C SER A 47 -14.22 11.58 -21.39
N TRP A 48 -14.31 10.44 -20.67
CA TRP A 48 -15.57 9.71 -20.49
C TRP A 48 -16.26 9.97 -19.14
N GLY A 49 -15.78 10.96 -18.38
CA GLY A 49 -16.45 11.44 -17.17
C GLY A 49 -15.91 10.87 -15.86
N ALA A 50 -14.79 10.14 -15.86
CA ALA A 50 -14.14 9.75 -14.62
C ALA A 50 -13.59 10.98 -13.87
N LYS A 51 -13.59 10.91 -12.53
CA LYS A 51 -13.11 11.98 -11.65
C LYS A 51 -12.17 11.41 -10.60
N ILE A 52 -11.14 12.18 -10.26
CA ILE A 52 -10.24 11.87 -9.15
C ILE A 52 -10.68 12.71 -7.95
N GLU A 53 -10.95 12.04 -6.84
CA GLU A 53 -11.27 12.64 -5.55
C GLU A 53 -10.04 12.43 -4.63
N PRO A 54 -9.21 13.45 -4.42
CA PRO A 54 -7.91 13.26 -3.78
C PRO A 54 -8.02 13.05 -2.27
N TYR A 55 -7.31 12.05 -1.77
CA TYR A 55 -7.19 11.70 -0.35
C TYR A 55 -5.80 11.13 -0.08
N ALA A 56 -5.02 11.82 0.77
CA ALA A 56 -3.70 11.34 1.18
C ALA A 56 -3.75 10.02 1.98
N TRP A 57 -4.87 9.72 2.64
CA TRP A 57 -4.98 8.58 3.56
C TRP A 57 -6.28 7.79 3.36
N ALA A 58 -6.20 6.46 3.56
CA ALA A 58 -7.31 5.53 3.41
C ALA A 58 -8.53 5.87 4.30
N GLY A 59 -8.32 6.25 5.55
CA GLY A 59 -9.41 6.58 6.48
C GLY A 59 -10.29 7.75 5.99
N PRO A 60 -9.70 8.93 5.69
CA PRO A 60 -10.39 10.02 5.00
C PRO A 60 -11.06 9.62 3.68
N ALA A 61 -10.39 8.81 2.84
CA ALA A 61 -10.95 8.31 1.58
C ALA A 61 -12.24 7.52 1.82
N LEU A 62 -12.23 6.56 2.75
CA LEU A 62 -13.39 5.75 3.13
C LEU A 62 -14.54 6.60 3.69
N ARG A 63 -14.24 7.61 4.50
CA ARG A 63 -15.26 8.58 4.97
C ARG A 63 -15.87 9.36 3.80
N GLY A 64 -15.06 9.76 2.82
CA GLY A 64 -15.51 10.39 1.59
C GLY A 64 -16.45 9.50 0.77
N MET A 65 -16.11 8.23 0.61
CA MET A 65 -16.94 7.23 -0.07
C MET A 65 -18.27 6.99 0.64
N LEU A 66 -18.25 6.85 1.98
CA LEU A 66 -19.46 6.75 2.79
C LEU A 66 -20.37 7.99 2.64
N ALA A 67 -19.78 9.17 2.49
CA ALA A 67 -20.49 10.41 2.20
C ALA A 67 -20.94 10.55 0.73
N GLY A 68 -20.65 9.57 -0.13
CA GLY A 68 -21.05 9.56 -1.54
C GLY A 68 -20.19 10.41 -2.48
N LYS A 69 -19.00 10.85 -2.02
CA LYS A 69 -18.07 11.64 -2.85
C LYS A 69 -17.38 10.79 -3.93
N ALA A 70 -17.01 9.56 -3.59
CA ALA A 70 -16.39 8.59 -4.48
C ALA A 70 -17.15 7.26 -4.49
N ASP A 71 -17.02 6.50 -5.57
CA ASP A 71 -17.64 5.18 -5.79
C ASP A 71 -16.63 4.07 -6.10
N SER A 72 -15.33 4.42 -6.13
CA SER A 72 -14.20 3.50 -6.24
C SER A 72 -13.01 4.06 -5.48
N ILE A 73 -12.03 3.20 -5.20
CA ILE A 73 -10.83 3.56 -4.46
C ILE A 73 -9.61 2.81 -5.00
N PHE A 74 -8.50 3.52 -5.13
CA PHE A 74 -7.17 2.97 -5.31
C PHE A 74 -6.31 3.55 -4.20
N HIS A 75 -5.88 2.72 -3.27
CA HIS A 75 -5.10 3.14 -2.10
C HIS A 75 -4.43 1.89 -1.49
N GLU A 76 -3.75 2.09 -0.38
CA GLU A 76 -2.97 1.07 0.31
C GLU A 76 -3.84 -0.02 0.96
N ALA A 77 -3.20 -1.11 1.41
CA ALA A 77 -3.87 -2.21 2.10
C ALA A 77 -4.62 -1.77 3.37
N THR A 78 -4.25 -0.62 3.95
CA THR A 78 -4.96 0.02 5.06
C THR A 78 -6.44 0.25 4.76
N VAL A 79 -6.86 0.34 3.49
CA VAL A 79 -8.28 0.41 3.11
C VAL A 79 -9.06 -0.80 3.57
N ILE A 80 -8.70 -2.00 3.10
CA ILE A 80 -9.51 -3.21 3.36
C ILE A 80 -9.37 -3.70 4.80
N ALA A 81 -8.25 -3.38 5.45
CA ALA A 81 -8.03 -3.61 6.88
C ALA A 81 -8.78 -2.61 7.78
N ASN A 82 -9.23 -1.46 7.25
CA ASN A 82 -9.93 -0.46 8.05
C ASN A 82 -11.36 -0.91 8.42
N PRO A 83 -11.82 -0.72 9.66
CA PRO A 83 -13.19 -1.03 10.07
C PRO A 83 -14.28 -0.35 9.21
N LEU A 84 -13.99 0.82 8.63
CA LEU A 84 -14.91 1.52 7.74
C LEU A 84 -15.15 0.79 6.41
N TRP A 85 -14.23 -0.07 5.96
CA TRP A 85 -14.41 -0.85 4.73
C TRP A 85 -15.58 -1.82 4.85
N LYS A 86 -15.68 -2.55 5.97
CA LYS A 86 -16.81 -3.44 6.23
C LYS A 86 -18.14 -2.67 6.18
N ARG A 87 -18.21 -1.54 6.90
CA ARG A 87 -19.40 -0.67 6.90
C ARG A 87 -19.74 -0.15 5.51
N LEU A 88 -18.74 0.26 4.72
CA LEU A 88 -18.94 0.71 3.35
C LEU A 88 -19.55 -0.42 2.50
N ASN A 89 -19.01 -1.63 2.60
CA ASN A 89 -19.46 -2.79 1.85
C ASN A 89 -20.90 -3.22 2.21
N GLU A 90 -21.29 -3.08 3.50
CA GLU A 90 -22.66 -3.32 3.96
C GLU A 90 -23.67 -2.33 3.35
N GLN A 91 -23.27 -1.07 3.13
CA GLN A 91 -24.14 -0.04 2.54
C GLN A 91 -24.14 -0.07 1.02
N LYS A 92 -22.98 -0.33 0.43
CA LYS A 92 -22.72 -0.32 -1.01
C LYS A 92 -21.74 -1.47 -1.28
N PRO A 93 -22.21 -2.62 -1.80
CA PRO A 93 -21.33 -3.74 -2.07
C PRO A 93 -20.17 -3.32 -2.97
N MET A 94 -18.95 -3.39 -2.42
CA MET A 94 -17.72 -3.08 -3.13
C MET A 94 -17.06 -4.39 -3.54
N ARG A 95 -16.33 -4.36 -4.64
CA ARG A 95 -15.49 -5.49 -5.08
C ARG A 95 -14.05 -5.06 -5.16
N VAL A 96 -13.16 -5.94 -4.69
CA VAL A 96 -11.71 -5.78 -4.84
C VAL A 96 -11.29 -6.52 -6.12
N PHE A 97 -10.51 -5.86 -6.97
CA PHE A 97 -10.00 -6.45 -8.20
C PHE A 97 -8.51 -6.75 -8.07
N SER A 98 -8.08 -7.88 -8.65
CA SER A 98 -6.66 -8.13 -8.91
C SER A 98 -6.10 -7.12 -9.91
N ILE A 99 -4.81 -6.85 -9.77
CA ILE A 99 -4.02 -6.15 -10.78
C ILE A 99 -3.37 -7.20 -11.68
N ARG A 100 -3.44 -7.00 -13.00
CA ARG A 100 -2.88 -7.94 -13.99
C ARG A 100 -1.35 -8.02 -13.84
N GLN A 101 -0.78 -9.21 -14.02
CA GLN A 101 0.65 -9.46 -13.75
C GLN A 101 1.60 -8.56 -14.56
N ASP A 102 1.34 -8.37 -15.85
CA ASP A 102 2.11 -7.46 -16.72
C ASP A 102 2.05 -6.00 -16.25
N VAL A 103 0.92 -5.57 -15.68
CA VAL A 103 0.77 -4.23 -15.08
C VAL A 103 1.61 -4.11 -13.82
N ILE A 104 1.62 -5.15 -12.97
CA ILE A 104 2.49 -5.22 -11.79
C ILE A 104 3.97 -5.18 -12.22
N ASP A 105 4.35 -5.99 -13.21
CA ASP A 105 5.73 -6.07 -13.71
C ASP A 105 6.19 -4.73 -14.28
N ALA A 106 5.29 -3.98 -14.92
CA ALA A 106 5.59 -2.63 -15.40
C ALA A 106 5.91 -1.62 -14.29
N MET A 107 5.50 -1.88 -13.04
CA MET A 107 5.81 -1.01 -11.89
C MET A 107 7.20 -1.28 -11.29
N ALA A 108 7.85 -2.38 -11.67
CA ALA A 108 9.20 -2.74 -11.20
C ALA A 108 10.25 -1.65 -11.49
N LYS A 109 10.09 -0.89 -12.58
CA LYS A 109 10.94 0.25 -12.91
C LYS A 109 10.93 1.37 -11.86
N PHE A 110 9.91 1.39 -11.00
CA PHE A 110 9.74 2.35 -9.91
C PHE A 110 10.06 1.75 -8.53
N GLY A 111 10.57 0.52 -8.47
CA GLY A 111 10.86 -0.18 -7.22
C GLY A 111 9.67 -0.90 -6.59
N PHE A 112 8.47 -0.82 -7.18
CA PHE A 112 7.33 -1.62 -6.73
C PHE A 112 7.44 -3.06 -7.21
N ARG A 113 7.00 -3.99 -6.39
CA ARG A 113 7.00 -5.42 -6.70
C ARG A 113 5.62 -6.01 -6.57
N LYS A 114 5.47 -7.26 -7.02
CA LYS A 114 4.27 -8.04 -6.73
C LYS A 114 4.22 -8.32 -5.22
N TYR A 115 3.04 -8.21 -4.62
CA TYR A 115 2.82 -8.75 -3.28
C TYR A 115 3.07 -10.26 -3.33
N ASP A 116 4.00 -10.73 -2.50
CA ASP A 116 4.49 -12.12 -2.51
C ASP A 116 3.41 -13.13 -2.10
N LYS A 117 2.40 -12.66 -1.37
CA LYS A 117 1.21 -13.40 -0.97
C LYS A 117 0.01 -13.07 -1.85
N ILE A 118 -1.08 -13.75 -1.56
CA ILE A 118 -2.39 -13.54 -2.16
C ILE A 118 -3.32 -13.05 -1.06
N ILE A 119 -4.13 -12.03 -1.35
CA ILE A 119 -5.26 -11.68 -0.49
C ILE A 119 -6.34 -12.73 -0.75
N ALA A 120 -6.37 -13.75 0.10
CA ALA A 120 -7.20 -14.93 -0.08
C ALA A 120 -8.70 -14.59 -0.14
N LYS A 121 -9.44 -15.32 -0.98
CA LYS A 121 -10.90 -15.23 -1.06
C LYS A 121 -11.56 -15.30 0.32
N GLY A 122 -12.45 -14.34 0.58
CA GLY A 122 -13.21 -14.26 1.82
C GLY A 122 -12.47 -13.64 3.00
N SER A 123 -11.22 -13.19 2.82
CA SER A 123 -10.46 -12.50 3.87
C SER A 123 -11.09 -11.18 4.30
N TYR A 124 -11.69 -10.43 3.37
CA TYR A 124 -12.41 -9.19 3.63
C TYR A 124 -13.69 -9.07 2.78
N PRO A 125 -14.69 -8.28 3.21
CA PRO A 125 -15.86 -7.97 2.38
C PRO A 125 -15.43 -7.46 0.99
N GLY A 126 -16.06 -7.98 -0.07
CA GLY A 126 -15.70 -7.62 -1.44
C GLY A 126 -14.52 -8.39 -2.06
N VAL A 127 -13.76 -9.17 -1.28
CA VAL A 127 -12.74 -10.10 -1.75
C VAL A 127 -13.41 -11.45 -2.06
N ILE A 128 -14.07 -11.55 -3.21
CA ILE A 128 -14.86 -12.74 -3.59
C ILE A 128 -14.08 -13.77 -4.42
N ASP A 129 -12.87 -13.39 -4.83
CA ASP A 129 -11.87 -14.20 -5.54
C ASP A 129 -10.52 -13.96 -4.85
N ASP A 130 -9.54 -14.83 -5.12
CA ASP A 130 -8.16 -14.58 -4.73
C ASP A 130 -7.62 -13.33 -5.44
N VAL A 131 -7.07 -12.39 -4.67
CA VAL A 131 -6.60 -11.11 -5.19
C VAL A 131 -5.08 -11.06 -5.24
N VAL A 132 -4.56 -10.76 -6.43
CA VAL A 132 -3.15 -10.48 -6.72
C VAL A 132 -2.98 -8.98 -6.90
N THR A 133 -1.98 -8.37 -6.25
CA THR A 133 -1.80 -6.92 -6.26
C THR A 133 -0.33 -6.52 -6.13
N ILE A 134 -0.06 -5.22 -6.20
CA ILE A 134 1.24 -4.60 -5.96
C ILE A 134 1.54 -4.61 -4.46
N ASP A 135 2.78 -4.89 -4.10
CA ASP A 135 3.33 -4.70 -2.77
C ASP A 135 3.61 -3.19 -2.55
N TYR A 136 2.82 -2.58 -1.68
CA TYR A 136 3.01 -1.20 -1.21
C TYR A 136 3.43 -1.20 0.28
N SER A 137 4.28 -2.16 0.66
CA SER A 137 4.82 -2.27 2.01
C SER A 137 6.11 -1.48 2.17
N ASP A 138 6.74 -1.63 3.33
CA ASP A 138 8.09 -1.12 3.65
C ASP A 138 8.21 0.40 3.66
N TRP A 139 7.52 1.06 4.60
CA TRP A 139 7.72 2.46 4.95
C TRP A 139 9.16 2.71 5.45
N VAL A 140 10.09 2.87 4.51
CA VAL A 140 11.52 2.98 4.78
C VAL A 140 11.81 4.30 5.50
N ILE A 141 12.53 4.22 6.62
CA ILE A 141 13.11 5.40 7.27
C ILE A 141 14.45 5.68 6.59
N VAL A 142 14.51 6.76 5.82
CA VAL A 142 15.75 7.24 5.21
C VAL A 142 16.40 8.27 6.13
N GLY A 143 17.70 8.10 6.37
CA GLY A 143 18.51 9.01 7.19
C GLY A 143 19.73 9.51 6.42
N ASP A 144 20.34 10.58 6.93
CA ASP A 144 21.61 11.09 6.39
C ASP A 144 22.72 10.03 6.54
N ALA A 145 23.45 9.76 5.46
CA ALA A 145 24.55 8.80 5.43
C ALA A 145 25.75 9.22 6.31
N ALA A 146 25.82 10.49 6.71
CA ALA A 146 26.84 11.03 7.60
C ALA A 146 26.45 10.96 9.08
N MET A 147 25.27 10.46 9.44
CA MET A 147 24.93 10.27 10.86
C MET A 147 25.88 9.26 11.51
N SER A 148 26.05 9.33 12.83
CA SER A 148 26.93 8.38 13.50
C SER A 148 26.34 6.97 13.50
N ASP A 149 27.20 5.96 13.38
CA ASP A 149 26.80 4.55 13.48
C ASP A 149 26.04 4.25 14.78
N ASP A 150 26.45 4.89 15.88
CA ASP A 150 25.77 4.75 17.17
C ASP A 150 24.33 5.31 17.15
N LEU A 151 24.10 6.44 16.49
CA LEU A 151 22.76 7.02 16.35
C LEU A 151 21.87 6.13 15.47
N ALA A 152 22.35 5.73 14.29
CA ALA A 152 21.62 4.85 13.38
C ALA A 152 21.24 3.52 14.05
N TYR A 153 22.19 2.91 14.78
CA TYR A 153 21.94 1.69 15.57
C TYR A 153 20.83 1.90 16.60
N LYS A 154 20.88 3.00 17.36
CA LYS A 154 19.88 3.31 18.39
C LYS A 154 18.50 3.57 17.81
N ILE A 155 18.39 4.23 16.65
CA ILE A 155 17.12 4.48 15.96
C ILE A 155 16.46 3.15 15.60
N VAL A 156 17.18 2.28 14.87
CA VAL A 156 16.64 0.99 14.42
C VAL A 156 16.32 0.08 15.61
N LYS A 157 17.20 0.01 16.61
CA LYS A 157 16.95 -0.73 17.85
C LYS A 157 15.68 -0.25 18.54
N GLY A 158 15.50 1.06 18.66
CA GLY A 158 14.31 1.67 19.24
C GLY A 158 13.05 1.26 18.49
N ALA A 159 13.07 1.29 17.16
CA ALA A 159 11.94 0.86 16.34
C ALA A 159 11.63 -0.63 16.49
N ALA A 160 12.64 -1.48 16.35
CA ALA A 160 12.50 -2.93 16.38
C ALA A 160 12.05 -3.46 17.77
N GLU A 161 12.63 -2.96 18.86
CA GLU A 161 12.34 -3.46 20.21
C GLU A 161 11.05 -2.88 20.80
N ASN A 162 10.50 -1.82 20.19
CA ASN A 162 9.25 -1.18 20.64
C ASN A 162 8.09 -1.37 19.65
N ALA A 163 8.07 -2.48 18.88
CA ALA A 163 7.02 -2.74 17.89
C ALA A 163 5.59 -2.64 18.44
N ALA A 164 5.36 -3.09 19.68
CA ALA A 164 4.05 -2.96 20.32
C ALA A 164 3.62 -1.50 20.55
N ALA A 165 4.55 -0.58 20.75
CA ALA A 165 4.24 0.85 20.86
C ALA A 165 3.91 1.45 19.50
N PHE A 166 4.64 1.07 18.44
CA PHE A 166 4.35 1.48 17.06
C PHE A 166 2.96 1.01 16.62
N ASN A 167 2.63 -0.26 16.83
CA ASN A 167 1.33 -0.83 16.44
C ASN A 167 0.13 -0.18 17.15
N ARG A 168 0.34 0.54 18.26
CA ARG A 168 -0.73 1.27 18.97
C ARG A 168 -0.92 2.71 18.49
N GLN A 169 -0.08 3.22 17.57
CA GLN A 169 -0.14 4.62 17.14
C GLN A 169 -1.38 4.92 16.28
N ASP A 170 -1.85 3.96 15.49
CA ASP A 170 -3.13 4.06 14.79
C ASP A 170 -4.16 3.10 15.40
N PRO A 171 -5.01 3.56 16.35
CA PRO A 171 -6.02 2.71 16.96
C PRO A 171 -7.14 2.30 15.98
N SER A 172 -7.17 2.86 14.77
CA SER A 172 -8.13 2.45 13.74
C SER A 172 -7.72 1.16 13.02
N ILE A 173 -6.44 0.80 13.09
CA ILE A 173 -5.93 -0.47 12.60
C ILE A 173 -5.82 -1.40 13.80
N LYS A 174 -6.48 -2.56 13.70
CA LYS A 174 -6.49 -3.57 14.76
C LYS A 174 -5.74 -4.80 14.26
N PRO A 175 -4.44 -4.94 14.54
CA PRO A 175 -3.61 -6.01 14.01
C PRO A 175 -4.20 -7.41 14.26
N GLU A 176 -4.81 -7.62 15.43
CA GLU A 176 -5.52 -8.86 15.78
C GLU A 176 -6.71 -9.18 14.87
N GLU A 177 -7.35 -8.18 14.26
CA GLU A 177 -8.48 -8.34 13.35
C GLU A 177 -8.04 -8.36 11.87
N SER A 178 -6.94 -7.65 11.52
CA SER A 178 -6.46 -7.49 10.14
C SER A 178 -5.23 -8.33 9.78
N GLY A 179 -4.67 -9.09 10.73
CA GLY A 179 -3.52 -9.97 10.50
C GLY A 179 -2.28 -9.18 10.09
N GLU A 180 -1.51 -9.72 9.14
CA GLU A 180 -0.26 -9.10 8.68
C GLU A 180 -0.46 -7.72 8.05
N LEU A 181 -1.63 -7.46 7.43
CA LEU A 181 -1.98 -6.15 6.85
C LEU A 181 -2.27 -5.07 7.93
N GLY A 182 -2.31 -5.48 9.20
CA GLY A 182 -2.57 -4.60 10.34
C GLY A 182 -1.37 -4.18 11.16
N ASN A 183 -0.19 -4.74 10.90
CA ASN A 183 1.00 -4.39 11.66
C ASN A 183 1.65 -3.13 11.08
N LEU A 184 1.73 -2.06 11.88
CA LEU A 184 2.42 -0.83 11.51
C LEU A 184 3.95 -0.99 11.52
N ASN A 185 4.45 -1.93 12.30
CA ASN A 185 5.86 -2.26 12.34
C ASN A 185 6.10 -3.68 11.83
N ALA A 186 7.08 -3.83 10.94
CA ALA A 186 7.47 -5.14 10.42
C ALA A 186 8.14 -6.01 11.50
N ASP A 187 8.24 -7.32 11.25
CA ASP A 187 9.11 -8.19 12.05
C ASP A 187 10.56 -7.66 11.96
N PRO A 188 11.25 -7.39 13.09
CA PRO A 188 12.65 -6.96 13.10
C PRO A 188 13.58 -7.82 12.24
N LYS A 189 13.29 -9.12 12.11
CA LYS A 189 14.07 -10.06 11.28
C LYS A 189 13.90 -9.85 9.77
N LEU A 190 12.91 -9.07 9.37
CA LEU A 190 12.56 -8.78 7.99
C LEU A 190 12.77 -7.31 7.61
N MET A 191 12.87 -6.39 8.57
CA MET A 191 13.01 -4.94 8.35
C MET A 191 14.18 -4.52 7.44
N TRP A 192 15.21 -5.36 7.31
CA TRP A 192 16.40 -5.07 6.50
C TRP A 192 16.28 -5.53 5.04
N LYS A 193 15.27 -6.35 4.72
CA LYS A 193 15.16 -7.02 3.41
C LYS A 193 14.51 -6.10 2.38
N ASN A 194 15.04 -6.13 1.16
CA ASN A 194 14.40 -5.57 -0.03
C ASN A 194 13.97 -4.08 0.09
N ILE A 195 14.70 -3.28 0.87
CA ILE A 195 14.39 -1.86 1.15
C ILE A 195 14.75 -0.90 0.00
N GLY A 196 15.34 -1.40 -1.10
CA GLY A 196 15.65 -0.61 -2.31
C GLY A 196 16.82 0.38 -2.19
N VAL A 197 17.37 0.60 -0.99
CA VAL A 197 18.51 1.47 -0.72
C VAL A 197 19.52 0.81 0.22
N PRO A 198 20.80 1.24 0.24
CA PRO A 198 21.77 0.69 1.18
C PRO A 198 21.40 0.96 2.64
N LEU A 199 21.69 -0.01 3.51
CA LEU A 199 21.59 0.18 4.96
C LEU A 199 22.73 1.08 5.47
N HIS A 200 22.40 1.95 6.44
CA HIS A 200 23.42 2.64 7.22
C HIS A 200 24.26 1.63 8.03
N PRO A 201 25.60 1.76 8.15
CA PRO A 201 26.43 0.76 8.86
C PRO A 201 25.99 0.48 10.29
N GLY A 202 25.62 1.53 11.05
CA GLY A 202 24.97 1.37 12.36
C GLY A 202 23.67 0.53 12.38
N ALA A 203 22.78 0.72 11.39
CA ALA A 203 21.56 -0.08 11.25
C ALA A 203 21.90 -1.52 10.85
N GLU A 204 22.84 -1.68 9.92
CA GLU A 204 23.38 -2.97 9.47
C GLU A 204 23.88 -3.80 10.65
N ARG A 205 24.65 -3.18 11.56
CA ARG A 205 25.15 -3.81 12.79
C ARG A 205 24.01 -4.37 13.65
N TYR A 206 22.95 -3.60 13.87
CA TYR A 206 21.81 -4.05 14.68
C TYR A 206 21.12 -5.28 14.07
N TYR A 207 20.87 -5.26 12.76
CA TYR A 207 20.20 -6.39 12.09
C TYR A 207 21.07 -7.66 12.09
N LYS A 208 22.40 -7.53 11.94
CA LYS A 208 23.32 -8.68 12.08
C LYS A 208 23.29 -9.28 13.49
N GLU A 209 23.32 -8.44 14.53
CA GLU A 209 23.26 -8.88 15.93
C GLU A 209 21.95 -9.61 16.29
N THR A 210 20.86 -9.31 15.57
CA THR A 210 19.52 -9.84 15.84
C THR A 210 19.11 -11.01 14.93
N GLY A 211 20.04 -11.54 14.13
CA GLY A 211 19.85 -12.79 13.39
C GLY A 211 19.57 -12.63 11.89
N ALA A 212 20.04 -11.55 11.25
CA ALA A 212 20.10 -11.46 9.80
C ALA A 212 21.28 -12.32 9.27
N ASP A 213 21.01 -13.58 8.93
CA ASP A 213 22.05 -14.57 8.57
C ASP A 213 22.79 -14.26 7.25
N ALA A 214 22.26 -13.38 6.40
CA ALA A 214 22.97 -12.82 5.26
C ALA A 214 22.22 -11.57 4.75
N LEU A 215 22.77 -10.38 5.00
CA LEU A 215 22.25 -9.15 4.41
C LEU A 215 22.53 -9.19 2.91
N THR A 216 21.54 -9.66 2.16
CA THR A 216 21.51 -9.55 0.72
C THR A 216 20.89 -8.19 0.40
N VAL A 217 21.77 -7.22 0.15
CA VAL A 217 21.37 -5.99 -0.52
C VAL A 217 21.29 -6.35 -2.00
N ALA A 218 20.08 -6.62 -2.48
CA ALA A 218 19.77 -6.73 -3.90
C ALA A 218 18.32 -6.32 -4.14
#